data_AF-A0A1F7RKN7-F1
#
_entry.id   AF-A0A1F7RKN7-F1
#
_cell.length_a   1.000
_cell.length_b   1.000
_cell.length_c   1.000
_cell.angle_alpha   90.00
_cell.angle_beta   90.00
_cell.angle_gamma   90.00
#
_symmetry.space_group_name_H-M   'P 1'
#
loop_
_entity.id
_entity.type
_entity.pdbx_description
1 polymer ?
#
loop_
_entity_poly.entity_id
_entity_poly.type
_entity_poly.pdbx_seq_one_letter_code
_entity_poly.pdbx_strand_id
1 'polypeptide(L)'
;MNTRQTSDVSIVAFWKSINVWIIPVFASILLFISTPYVGEIQKIIAHYTGKHSDKIIFSFILIFIISFMGFAFWKLRWKSPDKYLKFFVIVILYFIAIRYFQNPNKRVRVIEVIHFIEYGVLSFLFYKAFKSNQKSELSLANFLFPVIIMSIIGVLDESIQWIVEKRTGEIRDVMVNIVAGLLPQILLVLFSPFTKNWFYISKKQIPILLRGLIGFTVVISIFFAFAHLGFKFKLDNTVEMVSHFTQDQLREINRNPLITEKIIKYMNSKNAWNPENYYVSEAKGHEGARNKSYDIGRLDFAYRENEILETCYEPYLNASKAWWEPEKKEAAFQLINNLQVKLYRSPVGRQILFTGIDPRIYWIVVVFLVFAITKL
;
A
#
# COMPACT_ATOMS: atom_id res chain seq x y z
N MET A 1 -25.21 48.26 -29.52
CA MET A 1 -23.91 48.20 -28.81
C MET A 1 -24.16 47.75 -27.38
N ASN A 2 -23.83 46.51 -27.01
CA ASN A 2 -23.74 46.07 -25.60
C ASN A 2 -22.97 44.73 -25.49
N THR A 3 -21.69 44.74 -25.88
CA THR A 3 -20.83 43.55 -25.97
C THR A 3 -19.74 43.47 -24.90
N ARG A 4 -19.83 44.23 -23.79
CA ARG A 4 -18.73 44.31 -22.79
C ARG A 4 -18.98 43.68 -21.41
N GLN A 5 -20.08 42.96 -21.18
CA GLN A 5 -20.42 42.47 -19.82
C GLN A 5 -20.18 40.97 -19.58
N THR A 6 -19.58 40.24 -20.53
CA THR A 6 -19.38 38.78 -20.42
C THR A 6 -17.98 38.34 -19.98
N SER A 7 -16.98 39.23 -19.92
CA SER A 7 -15.60 38.86 -19.58
C SER A 7 -15.36 38.66 -18.08
N ASP A 8 -15.93 39.50 -17.22
CA ASP A 8 -15.54 39.52 -15.79
C ASP A 8 -16.14 38.37 -14.97
N VAL A 9 -17.29 37.84 -15.39
CA VAL A 9 -17.91 36.66 -14.77
C VAL A 9 -17.08 35.39 -15.02
N SER A 10 -16.26 35.36 -16.08
CA SER A 10 -15.45 34.18 -16.43
C SER A 10 -14.24 33.99 -15.52
N ILE A 11 -13.59 35.09 -15.10
CA ILE A 11 -12.36 35.05 -14.32
C ILE A 11 -12.64 34.61 -12.87
N VAL A 12 -13.66 35.19 -12.23
CA VAL A 12 -14.01 34.82 -10.84
C VAL A 12 -14.50 33.37 -10.74
N ALA A 13 -15.25 32.88 -11.73
CA ALA A 13 -15.68 31.48 -11.78
C ALA A 13 -14.49 30.53 -12.01
N PHE A 14 -13.53 30.93 -12.84
CA PHE A 14 -12.28 30.19 -13.07
C PHE A 14 -11.44 30.09 -11.79
N TRP A 15 -11.22 31.19 -11.06
CA TRP A 15 -10.49 31.17 -9.79
C TRP A 15 -11.20 30.35 -8.71
N LYS A 16 -12.53 30.43 -8.63
CA LYS A 16 -13.32 29.55 -7.74
C LYS A 16 -13.14 28.08 -8.11
N SER A 17 -13.06 27.73 -9.39
CA SER A 17 -12.84 26.35 -9.82
C SER A 17 -11.44 25.84 -9.49
N ILE A 18 -10.39 26.64 -9.70
CA ILE A 18 -9.00 26.29 -9.37
C ILE A 18 -8.84 26.02 -7.88
N ASN A 19 -9.43 26.87 -7.04
CA ASN A 19 -9.30 26.77 -5.59
C ASN A 19 -9.85 25.45 -5.02
N VAL A 20 -10.84 24.81 -5.66
CA VAL A 20 -11.39 23.53 -5.19
C VAL A 20 -10.47 22.35 -5.53
N TRP A 21 -9.65 22.44 -6.59
CA TRP A 21 -8.70 21.39 -6.98
C TRP A 21 -7.38 21.47 -6.20
N ILE A 22 -6.96 22.67 -5.79
CA ILE A 22 -5.74 22.86 -5.00
C ILE A 22 -5.79 22.02 -3.73
N ILE A 23 -6.94 21.98 -3.04
CA ILE A 23 -7.08 21.29 -1.75
C ILE A 23 -6.80 19.78 -1.85
N PRO A 24 -7.52 18.97 -2.67
CA PRO A 24 -7.24 17.53 -2.77
C PRO A 24 -5.86 17.23 -3.36
N VAL A 25 -5.37 18.04 -4.31
CA VAL A 25 -4.02 17.85 -4.88
C VAL A 25 -2.95 18.09 -3.81
N PHE A 26 -3.05 19.20 -3.08
CA PHE A 26 -2.14 19.51 -1.98
C PHE A 26 -2.21 18.47 -0.87
N ALA A 27 -3.40 18.00 -0.50
CA ALA A 27 -3.57 16.91 0.45
C ALA A 27 -2.89 15.61 -0.02
N SER A 28 -3.00 15.28 -1.31
CA SER A 28 -2.32 14.10 -1.90
C SER A 28 -0.79 14.23 -1.82
N ILE A 29 -0.26 15.43 -2.12
CA ILE A 29 1.17 15.71 -2.00
C ILE A 29 1.64 15.61 -0.54
N LEU A 30 0.86 16.15 0.40
CA LEU A 30 1.18 16.04 1.82
C LEU A 30 1.19 14.58 2.30
N LEU A 31 0.27 13.74 1.81
CA LEU A 31 0.28 12.31 2.10
C LEU A 31 1.61 11.69 1.67
N PHE A 32 1.99 11.84 0.40
CA PHE A 32 3.24 11.29 -0.14
C PHE A 32 4.48 11.77 0.60
N ILE A 33 4.54 13.06 0.98
CA ILE A 33 5.67 13.63 1.72
C ILE A 33 5.70 13.08 3.16
N SER A 34 4.55 12.83 3.77
CA SER A 34 4.45 12.39 5.17
C SER A 34 4.83 10.92 5.36
N THR A 35 4.63 10.09 4.34
CA THR A 35 4.76 8.64 4.36
C THR A 35 6.07 8.12 5.01
N PRO A 36 7.25 8.66 4.70
CA PRO A 36 8.52 8.20 5.32
C PRO A 36 8.67 8.60 6.79
N TYR A 37 8.00 9.68 7.23
CA TYR A 37 8.17 10.24 8.56
C TYR A 37 7.25 9.60 9.61
N VAL A 38 6.18 8.93 9.20
CA VAL A 38 5.20 8.33 10.13
C VAL A 38 5.88 7.40 11.14
N GLY A 39 6.85 6.58 10.71
CA GLY A 39 7.58 5.68 11.61
C GLY A 39 8.41 6.42 12.66
N GLU A 40 9.04 7.53 12.29
CA GLU A 40 9.82 8.36 13.21
C GLU A 40 8.91 9.13 14.17
N ILE A 41 7.79 9.66 13.68
CA ILE A 41 6.75 10.30 14.51
C ILE A 41 6.24 9.30 15.56
N GLN A 42 5.99 8.05 15.18
CA GLN A 42 5.58 7.02 16.13
C GLN A 42 6.63 6.71 17.18
N LYS A 43 7.92 6.65 16.80
CA LYS A 43 9.02 6.46 17.76
C LYS A 43 9.11 7.63 18.73
N ILE A 44 8.95 8.86 18.25
CA ILE A 44 8.94 10.07 19.09
C ILE A 44 7.77 9.99 20.08
N ILE A 45 6.55 9.69 19.62
CA ILE A 45 5.38 9.55 20.50
C ILE A 45 5.62 8.42 21.51
N ALA A 46 6.10 7.26 21.08
CA ALA A 46 6.39 6.12 21.94
C ALA A 46 7.50 6.41 22.96
N HIS A 47 8.47 7.26 22.61
CA HIS A 47 9.51 7.70 23.53
C HIS A 47 8.92 8.52 24.69
N TYR A 48 8.03 9.47 24.41
CA TYR A 48 7.43 10.33 25.44
C TYR A 48 6.30 9.67 26.23
N THR A 49 5.57 8.72 25.63
CA THR A 49 4.37 8.13 26.23
C THR A 49 4.56 6.68 26.68
N GLY A 50 5.72 6.08 26.37
CA GLY A 50 6.05 4.70 26.70
C GLY A 50 5.04 3.70 26.14
N LYS A 51 4.60 2.78 27.00
CA LYS A 51 3.63 1.71 26.66
C LYS A 51 2.22 2.23 26.37
N HIS A 52 1.94 3.52 26.60
CA HIS A 52 0.61 4.11 26.40
C HIS A 52 0.42 4.80 25.05
N SER A 53 1.48 4.89 24.22
CA SER A 53 1.44 5.49 22.87
C SER A 53 0.23 5.06 22.04
N ASP A 54 0.04 3.75 21.87
CA ASP A 54 -1.05 3.21 21.05
C ASP A 54 -2.43 3.63 21.56
N LYS A 55 -2.62 3.67 22.89
CA LYS A 55 -3.89 4.07 23.51
C LYS A 55 -4.17 5.56 23.29
N ILE A 56 -3.14 6.39 23.43
CA ILE A 56 -3.26 7.84 23.26
C ILE A 56 -3.61 8.17 21.81
N ILE A 57 -2.89 7.60 20.84
CA ILE A 57 -3.18 7.80 19.41
C ILE A 57 -4.60 7.34 19.09
N PHE A 58 -4.99 6.15 19.56
CA PHE A 58 -6.35 5.65 19.36
C PHE A 58 -7.42 6.56 19.99
N SER A 59 -7.19 7.09 21.19
CA SER A 59 -8.08 8.05 21.84
C SER A 59 -8.23 9.34 21.02
N PHE A 60 -7.14 9.88 20.46
CA PHE A 60 -7.22 11.06 19.58
C PHE A 60 -8.02 10.78 18.32
N ILE A 61 -7.80 9.64 17.66
CA ILE A 61 -8.58 9.22 16.49
C ILE A 61 -10.06 9.08 16.85
N LEU A 62 -10.36 8.42 17.97
CA LEU A 62 -11.73 8.22 18.41
C LEU A 62 -12.44 9.55 18.72
N ILE A 63 -11.75 10.46 19.41
CA ILE A 63 -12.26 11.82 19.69
C ILE A 63 -12.50 12.54 18.36
N PHE A 64 -11.55 12.51 17.42
CA PHE A 64 -11.70 13.12 16.11
C PHE A 64 -12.92 12.58 15.35
N ILE A 65 -13.10 11.25 15.31
CA ILE A 65 -14.25 10.60 14.67
C ILE A 65 -15.56 11.04 15.35
N ILE A 66 -15.64 10.99 16.68
CA ILE A 66 -16.84 11.39 17.43
C ILE A 66 -17.15 12.87 17.20
N SER A 67 -16.16 13.75 17.25
CA SER A 67 -16.33 15.19 16.97
C SER A 67 -16.76 15.43 15.54
N PHE A 68 -16.19 14.71 14.56
CA PHE A 68 -16.58 14.80 13.16
C PHE A 68 -18.01 14.32 12.93
N MET A 69 -18.39 13.18 13.53
CA MET A 69 -19.76 12.69 13.51
C MET A 69 -20.70 13.73 14.14
N GLY A 70 -20.42 14.19 15.35
CA GLY A 70 -21.22 15.20 16.04
C GLY A 70 -21.39 16.48 15.22
N PHE A 71 -20.32 16.96 14.57
CA PHE A 71 -20.37 18.09 13.65
C PHE A 71 -21.21 17.79 12.41
N ALA A 72 -21.07 16.61 11.79
CA ALA A 72 -21.88 16.19 10.65
C ALA A 72 -23.37 16.14 11.03
N PHE A 73 -23.71 15.52 12.16
CA PHE A 73 -25.07 15.50 12.72
C PHE A 73 -25.60 16.92 12.95
N TRP A 74 -24.83 17.79 13.61
CA TRP A 74 -25.22 19.17 13.90
C TRP A 74 -25.41 20.02 12.65
N LYS A 75 -24.55 19.87 11.64
CA LYS A 75 -24.58 20.64 10.40
C LYS A 75 -25.68 20.16 9.46
N LEU A 76 -25.90 18.85 9.41
CA LEU A 76 -26.83 18.24 8.46
C LEU A 76 -28.28 18.33 8.93
N ARG A 77 -28.54 18.46 10.24
CA ARG A 77 -29.86 18.61 10.89
C ARG A 77 -30.96 17.90 10.12
N TRP A 78 -30.76 16.61 9.84
CA TRP A 78 -31.63 15.91 8.92
C TRP A 78 -33.04 15.84 9.51
N LYS A 79 -33.99 16.40 8.76
CA LYS A 79 -35.40 16.39 9.15
C LYS A 79 -36.07 15.01 9.02
N SER A 80 -35.36 14.02 8.47
CA SER A 80 -35.94 12.72 8.11
C SER A 80 -35.17 11.55 8.73
N PRO A 81 -35.86 10.59 9.38
CA PRO A 81 -35.23 9.43 10.05
C PRO A 81 -34.46 8.51 9.10
N ASP A 82 -34.88 8.41 7.83
CA ASP A 82 -34.23 7.56 6.81
C ASP A 82 -32.76 7.94 6.58
N LYS A 83 -32.45 9.24 6.66
CA LYS A 83 -31.09 9.77 6.50
C LYS A 83 -30.19 9.32 7.64
N TYR A 84 -30.69 9.33 8.88
CA TYR A 84 -29.92 8.82 10.02
C TYR A 84 -29.62 7.32 9.87
N LEU A 85 -30.60 6.53 9.41
CA LEU A 85 -30.41 5.11 9.16
C LEU A 85 -29.34 4.86 8.09
N LYS A 86 -29.41 5.55 6.94
CA LYS A 86 -28.41 5.44 5.87
C LYS A 86 -27.00 5.79 6.35
N PHE A 87 -26.88 6.87 7.12
CA PHE A 87 -25.59 7.25 7.72
C PHE A 87 -25.07 6.16 8.66
N PHE A 88 -25.94 5.64 9.55
CA PHE A 88 -25.57 4.60 10.49
C PHE A 88 -25.15 3.30 9.79
N VAL A 89 -25.87 2.88 8.74
CA VAL A 89 -25.48 1.73 7.91
C VAL A 89 -24.09 1.93 7.30
N ILE A 90 -23.78 3.12 6.79
CA ILE A 90 -22.44 3.40 6.24
C ILE A 90 -21.37 3.37 7.33
N VAL A 91 -21.64 3.91 8.53
CA VAL A 91 -20.70 3.82 9.65
C VAL A 91 -20.43 2.37 10.03
N ILE A 92 -21.47 1.51 10.04
CA ILE A 92 -21.31 0.06 10.25
C ILE A 92 -20.46 -0.56 9.15
N LEU A 93 -20.73 -0.26 7.87
CA LEU A 93 -19.95 -0.79 6.75
C LEU A 93 -18.48 -0.34 6.83
N TYR A 94 -18.23 0.89 7.28
CA TYR A 94 -16.90 1.43 7.52
C TYR A 94 -16.18 0.64 8.63
N PHE A 95 -16.89 0.36 9.73
CA PHE A 95 -16.35 -0.45 10.83
C PHE A 95 -16.08 -1.90 10.41
N ILE A 96 -16.98 -2.52 9.63
CA ILE A 96 -16.80 -3.87 9.08
C ILE A 96 -15.59 -3.91 8.15
N ALA A 97 -15.48 -2.94 7.24
CA ALA A 97 -14.36 -2.84 6.31
C ALA A 97 -13.03 -2.71 7.07
N ILE A 98 -12.94 -1.76 8.01
CA ILE A 98 -11.77 -1.62 8.88
C ILE A 98 -11.47 -2.95 9.57
N ARG A 99 -12.47 -3.62 10.17
CA ARG A 99 -12.27 -4.85 10.94
C ARG A 99 -11.80 -6.03 10.09
N TYR A 100 -12.27 -6.12 8.85
CA TYR A 100 -11.93 -7.15 7.89
C TYR A 100 -10.47 -7.04 7.42
N PHE A 101 -9.99 -5.81 7.20
CA PHE A 101 -8.65 -5.56 6.68
C PHE A 101 -7.55 -5.40 7.76
N GLN A 102 -7.88 -5.50 9.06
CA GLN A 102 -6.91 -5.24 10.13
C GLN A 102 -5.72 -6.19 10.10
N ASN A 103 -4.53 -5.60 10.24
CA ASN A 103 -3.34 -6.36 10.60
C ASN A 103 -3.50 -6.96 12.02
N PRO A 104 -3.01 -8.20 12.26
CA PRO A 104 -2.93 -8.77 13.60
C PRO A 104 -2.07 -7.91 14.54
N ASN A 105 -1.07 -7.19 14.02
CA ASN A 105 -0.24 -6.29 14.81
C ASN A 105 -1.02 -5.03 15.22
N LYS A 106 -1.17 -4.82 16.53
CA LYS A 106 -1.91 -3.69 17.11
C LYS A 106 -1.37 -2.32 16.69
N ARG A 107 -0.04 -2.18 16.53
CA ARG A 107 0.58 -0.91 16.14
C ARG A 107 0.26 -0.54 14.69
N VAL A 108 0.36 -1.52 13.81
CA VAL A 108 0.05 -1.37 12.38
C VAL A 108 -1.42 -1.02 12.18
N ARG A 109 -2.31 -1.66 12.95
CA ARG A 109 -3.75 -1.41 12.90
C ARG A 109 -4.16 0.06 13.09
N VAL A 110 -3.50 0.79 13.98
CA VAL A 110 -3.83 2.21 14.22
C VAL A 110 -3.49 3.05 12.98
N ILE A 111 -2.37 2.76 12.32
CA ILE A 111 -1.95 3.40 11.08
C ILE A 111 -2.96 3.10 9.97
N GLU A 112 -3.35 1.84 9.82
CA GLU A 112 -4.34 1.41 8.82
C GLU A 112 -5.66 2.16 8.97
N VAL A 113 -6.14 2.40 10.20
CA VAL A 113 -7.35 3.19 10.45
C VAL A 113 -7.17 4.64 10.02
N ILE A 114 -6.03 5.26 10.33
CA ILE A 114 -5.72 6.63 9.90
C ILE A 114 -5.71 6.70 8.37
N HIS A 115 -4.95 5.83 7.70
CA HIS A 115 -4.86 5.80 6.23
C HIS A 115 -6.25 5.61 5.62
N PHE A 116 -7.05 4.67 6.13
CA PHE A 116 -8.40 4.43 5.65
C PHE A 116 -9.29 5.69 5.73
N ILE A 117 -9.19 6.46 6.82
CA ILE A 117 -9.91 7.73 6.98
C ILE A 117 -9.38 8.80 6.01
N GLU A 118 -8.05 8.95 5.92
CA GLU A 118 -7.39 9.92 5.04
C GLU A 118 -7.82 9.73 3.58
N TYR A 119 -7.77 8.50 3.09
CA TYR A 119 -8.19 8.13 1.75
C TYR A 119 -9.69 8.30 1.50
N GLY A 120 -10.53 8.04 2.51
CA GLY A 120 -11.96 8.34 2.43
C GLY A 120 -12.24 9.84 2.33
N VAL A 121 -11.57 10.66 3.15
CA VAL A 121 -11.69 12.12 3.10
C VAL A 121 -11.18 12.66 1.76
N LEU A 122 -10.06 12.13 1.27
CA LEU A 122 -9.48 12.54 0.00
C LEU A 122 -10.42 12.23 -1.18
N SER A 123 -11.03 11.04 -1.21
CA SER A 123 -12.08 10.68 -2.18
C SER A 123 -13.23 11.70 -2.21
N PHE A 124 -13.70 12.10 -1.02
CA PHE A 124 -14.76 13.09 -0.89
C PHE A 124 -14.34 14.48 -1.38
N LEU A 125 -13.08 14.88 -1.14
CA LEU A 125 -12.54 16.15 -1.66
C LEU A 125 -12.45 16.14 -3.19
N PHE A 126 -12.01 15.04 -3.80
CA PHE A 126 -12.03 14.88 -5.26
C PHE A 126 -13.45 14.94 -5.81
N TYR A 127 -14.43 14.27 -5.17
CA TYR A 127 -15.84 14.40 -5.55
C TYR A 127 -16.31 15.86 -5.56
N LYS A 128 -15.96 16.66 -4.53
CA LYS A 128 -16.29 18.09 -4.51
C LYS A 128 -15.63 18.85 -5.66
N ALA A 129 -14.37 18.57 -5.96
CA ALA A 129 -13.65 19.19 -7.06
C ALA A 129 -14.31 18.88 -8.41
N PHE A 130 -14.61 17.61 -8.67
CA PHE A 130 -15.32 17.18 -9.89
C PHE A 130 -16.71 17.80 -10.00
N LYS A 131 -17.49 17.81 -8.90
CA LYS A 131 -18.83 18.39 -8.87
C LYS A 131 -18.82 19.89 -9.16
N SER A 132 -17.81 20.62 -8.68
CA SER A 132 -17.72 22.07 -8.88
C SER A 132 -17.54 22.49 -10.35
N ASN A 133 -16.94 21.61 -11.17
CA ASN A 133 -16.65 21.88 -12.58
C ASN A 133 -17.76 21.44 -13.53
N GLN A 134 -18.75 20.67 -13.05
CA GLN A 134 -19.82 20.18 -13.89
C GLN A 134 -21.10 21.00 -13.71
N LYS A 135 -21.58 21.60 -14.79
CA LYS A 135 -22.93 22.19 -14.88
C LYS A 135 -24.02 21.13 -15.06
N SER A 136 -23.65 19.87 -15.32
CA SER A 136 -24.57 18.78 -15.60
C SER A 136 -25.18 18.17 -14.34
N GLU A 137 -26.32 17.50 -14.53
CA GLU A 137 -26.98 16.70 -13.51
C GLU A 137 -26.04 15.62 -12.92
N LEU A 138 -26.36 15.19 -11.70
CA LEU A 138 -25.67 14.07 -11.03
C LEU A 138 -25.72 12.82 -11.91
N SER A 139 -24.54 12.30 -12.27
CA SER A 139 -24.36 11.08 -13.07
C SER A 139 -23.45 10.09 -12.35
N LEU A 140 -23.54 8.80 -12.66
CA LEU A 140 -22.71 7.75 -12.06
C LEU A 140 -21.21 8.04 -12.18
N ALA A 141 -20.80 8.62 -13.32
CA ALA A 141 -19.42 9.02 -13.57
C ALA A 141 -18.86 9.95 -12.49
N ASN A 142 -19.68 10.83 -11.91
CA ASN A 142 -19.26 11.77 -10.88
C ASN A 142 -18.84 11.11 -9.57
N PHE A 143 -19.32 9.89 -9.33
CA PHE A 143 -18.95 9.06 -8.19
C PHE A 143 -17.80 8.12 -8.52
N LEU A 144 -17.72 7.61 -9.77
CA LEU A 144 -16.65 6.71 -10.20
C LEU A 144 -15.29 7.43 -10.38
N PHE A 145 -15.28 8.66 -10.91
CA PHE A 145 -14.03 9.39 -11.11
C PHE A 145 -13.21 9.59 -9.84
N PRO A 146 -13.81 10.08 -8.72
CA PRO A 146 -13.10 10.15 -7.46
C PRO A 146 -12.48 8.81 -7.07
N VAL A 147 -13.21 7.70 -7.17
CA VAL A 147 -12.69 6.36 -6.82
C VAL A 147 -11.48 6.00 -7.68
N ILE A 148 -11.55 6.19 -9.01
CA ILE A 148 -10.43 5.86 -9.91
C ILE A 148 -9.19 6.69 -9.57
N ILE A 149 -9.34 8.01 -9.40
CA ILE A 149 -8.23 8.90 -9.03
C ILE A 149 -7.65 8.50 -7.67
N MET A 150 -8.53 8.23 -6.70
CA MET A 150 -8.13 7.76 -5.38
C MET A 150 -7.37 6.43 -5.43
N SER A 151 -7.81 5.51 -6.29
CA SER A 151 -7.16 4.22 -6.47
C SER A 151 -5.76 4.39 -7.05
N ILE A 152 -5.59 5.30 -8.02
CA ILE A 152 -4.26 5.65 -8.57
C ILE A 152 -3.37 6.25 -7.47
N ILE A 153 -3.88 7.21 -6.69
CA ILE A 153 -3.12 7.83 -5.60
C ILE A 153 -2.73 6.79 -4.56
N GLY A 154 -3.63 5.88 -4.20
CA GLY A 154 -3.35 4.78 -3.27
C GLY A 154 -2.25 3.85 -3.78
N VAL A 155 -2.25 3.50 -5.07
CA VAL A 155 -1.14 2.71 -5.65
C VAL A 155 0.17 3.49 -5.63
N LEU A 156 0.15 4.78 -5.93
CA LEU A 156 1.35 5.62 -5.93
C LEU A 156 1.93 5.77 -4.52
N ASP A 157 1.11 5.92 -3.49
CA ASP A 157 1.58 5.95 -2.11
C ASP A 157 2.20 4.60 -1.71
N GLU A 158 1.55 3.48 -2.01
CA GLU A 158 2.13 2.15 -1.75
C GLU A 158 3.42 1.93 -2.56
N SER A 159 3.54 2.50 -3.75
CA SER A 159 4.79 2.49 -4.53
C SER A 159 5.89 3.30 -3.86
N ILE A 160 5.57 4.44 -3.25
CA ILE A 160 6.52 5.23 -2.46
C ILE A 160 6.90 4.47 -1.19
N GLN A 161 5.94 3.89 -0.48
CA GLN A 161 6.18 3.05 0.69
C GLN A 161 7.07 1.86 0.35
N TRP A 162 6.86 1.24 -0.81
CA TRP A 162 7.73 0.17 -1.30
C TRP A 162 9.18 0.65 -1.40
N ILE A 163 9.41 1.82 -1.99
CA ILE A 163 10.76 2.39 -2.20
C ILE A 163 11.40 2.86 -0.89
N VAL A 164 10.65 3.13 0.17
CA VAL A 164 11.16 3.74 1.41
C VAL A 164 11.53 2.67 2.43
N GLU A 165 12.72 2.81 3.04
CA GLU A 165 13.21 1.86 4.03
C GLU A 165 12.23 1.64 5.20
N LYS A 166 12.10 0.39 5.67
CA LYS A 166 11.23 -0.05 6.80
C LYS A 166 9.73 0.14 6.54
N ARG A 167 9.33 0.40 5.31
CA ARG A 167 7.95 0.35 4.87
C ARG A 167 7.77 -0.80 3.89
N THR A 168 6.56 -1.32 3.84
CA THR A 168 6.21 -2.46 2.99
C THR A 168 4.99 -2.04 2.19
N GLY A 169 5.21 -1.73 0.91
CA GLY A 169 4.10 -1.53 -0.02
C GLY A 169 3.42 -2.87 -0.32
N GLU A 170 2.16 -3.03 0.05
CA GLU A 170 1.41 -4.27 -0.17
C GLU A 170 0.18 -4.05 -1.06
N ILE A 171 -0.09 -4.99 -1.98
CA ILE A 171 -1.33 -4.99 -2.77
C ILE A 171 -2.59 -5.01 -1.89
N ARG A 172 -2.48 -5.58 -0.68
CA ARG A 172 -3.55 -5.56 0.32
C ARG A 172 -3.89 -4.12 0.71
N ASP A 173 -2.88 -3.28 0.93
CA ASP A 173 -3.07 -1.90 1.37
C ASP A 173 -3.62 -1.04 0.22
N VAL A 174 -3.26 -1.34 -1.03
CA VAL A 174 -3.95 -0.78 -2.21
C VAL A 174 -5.46 -1.08 -2.17
N MET A 175 -5.86 -2.33 -1.87
CA MET A 175 -7.29 -2.68 -1.78
C MET A 175 -7.98 -1.92 -0.64
N VAL A 176 -7.31 -1.75 0.50
CA VAL A 176 -7.79 -0.93 1.62
C VAL A 176 -8.05 0.51 1.15
N ASN A 177 -7.12 1.10 0.40
CA ASN A 177 -7.24 2.47 -0.13
C ASN A 177 -8.39 2.61 -1.15
N ILE A 178 -8.62 1.58 -1.98
CA ILE A 178 -9.77 1.54 -2.91
C ILE A 178 -11.10 1.49 -2.15
N VAL A 179 -11.21 0.62 -1.15
CA VAL A 179 -12.43 0.49 -0.33
C VAL A 179 -12.68 1.78 0.48
N ALA A 180 -11.63 2.36 1.05
CA ALA A 180 -11.67 3.66 1.72
C ALA A 180 -12.22 4.73 0.79
N GLY A 181 -11.75 4.77 -0.46
CA GLY A 181 -12.21 5.71 -1.46
C GLY A 181 -13.66 5.47 -1.92
N LEU A 182 -14.12 4.22 -1.98
CA LEU A 182 -15.45 3.84 -2.44
C LEU A 182 -16.56 4.17 -1.45
N LEU A 183 -16.36 3.94 -0.15
CA LEU A 183 -17.41 4.11 0.87
C LEU A 183 -18.02 5.52 0.95
N PRO A 184 -17.24 6.62 0.91
CA PRO A 184 -17.78 7.98 0.83
C PRO A 184 -18.63 8.21 -0.42
N GLN A 185 -18.29 7.57 -1.54
CA GLN A 185 -19.07 7.71 -2.78
C GLN A 185 -20.41 6.97 -2.66
N ILE A 186 -20.43 5.78 -2.06
CA ILE A 186 -21.68 5.07 -1.73
C ILE A 186 -22.55 5.93 -0.81
N LEU A 187 -21.97 6.54 0.22
CA LEU A 187 -22.68 7.47 1.09
C LEU A 187 -23.27 8.62 0.29
N LEU A 188 -22.48 9.29 -0.55
CA LEU A 188 -22.96 10.40 -1.37
C LEU A 188 -24.10 10.01 -2.31
N VAL A 189 -24.02 8.82 -2.92
CA VAL A 189 -25.10 8.24 -3.73
C VAL A 189 -26.35 8.10 -2.86
N LEU A 190 -26.29 7.39 -1.72
CA LEU A 190 -27.45 7.16 -0.84
C LEU A 190 -28.13 8.45 -0.34
N PHE A 191 -27.37 9.55 -0.24
CA PHE A 191 -27.86 10.85 0.22
C PHE A 191 -28.30 11.79 -0.90
N SER A 192 -27.94 11.50 -2.15
CA SER A 192 -28.46 12.26 -3.28
C SER A 192 -29.95 11.95 -3.52
N PRO A 193 -30.73 12.89 -4.06
CA PRO A 193 -32.10 12.59 -4.48
C PRO A 193 -32.04 11.61 -5.67
N PHE A 194 -32.76 10.49 -5.58
CA PHE A 194 -32.81 9.50 -6.66
C PHE A 194 -33.41 10.16 -7.90
N THR A 195 -32.59 10.40 -8.92
CA THR A 195 -33.05 10.90 -10.22
C THR A 195 -32.95 9.79 -11.24
N LYS A 196 -33.81 9.81 -12.26
CA LYS A 196 -33.79 8.81 -13.36
C LYS A 196 -32.42 8.72 -14.06
N ASN A 197 -31.58 9.75 -13.92
CA ASN A 197 -30.29 9.87 -14.59
C ASN A 197 -29.09 9.41 -13.74
N TRP A 198 -29.30 8.82 -12.56
CA TRP A 198 -28.18 8.33 -11.73
C TRP A 198 -27.29 7.33 -12.44
N PHE A 199 -27.88 6.35 -13.11
CA PHE A 199 -27.13 5.32 -13.85
C PHE A 199 -26.72 5.78 -15.25
N TYR A 200 -27.09 7.00 -15.65
CA TYR A 200 -26.71 7.54 -16.93
C TYR A 200 -25.25 8.00 -16.89
N ILE A 201 -24.43 7.42 -17.77
CA ILE A 201 -23.10 7.91 -18.09
C ILE A 201 -23.20 8.55 -19.46
N SER A 202 -22.91 9.85 -19.56
CA SER A 202 -22.97 10.54 -20.85
C SER A 202 -21.89 9.98 -21.79
N LYS A 203 -22.18 9.96 -23.10
CA LYS A 203 -21.21 9.55 -24.13
C LYS A 203 -19.88 10.33 -24.06
N LYS A 204 -19.89 11.55 -23.51
CA LYS A 204 -18.68 12.37 -23.30
C LYS A 204 -17.84 11.92 -22.11
N GLN A 205 -18.45 11.29 -21.10
CA GLN A 205 -17.78 10.81 -19.89
C GLN A 205 -17.15 9.42 -20.09
N ILE A 206 -17.73 8.58 -20.96
CA ILE A 206 -17.23 7.21 -21.22
C ILE A 206 -15.73 7.22 -21.59
N PRO A 207 -15.25 8.00 -22.59
CA PRO A 207 -13.82 8.00 -22.93
C PRO A 207 -12.92 8.44 -21.77
N ILE A 208 -13.41 9.34 -20.90
CA ILE A 208 -12.63 9.83 -19.76
C ILE A 208 -12.56 8.74 -18.68
N LEU A 209 -13.66 8.03 -18.40
CA LEU A 209 -13.67 6.89 -17.47
C LEU A 209 -12.75 5.79 -17.96
N LEU A 210 -12.83 5.43 -19.25
CA LEU A 210 -11.98 4.40 -19.85
C LEU A 210 -10.50 4.78 -19.78
N ARG A 211 -10.13 6.04 -20.06
CA ARG A 211 -8.75 6.52 -19.88
C ARG A 211 -8.30 6.45 -18.43
N GLY A 212 -9.17 6.80 -17.48
CA GLY A 212 -8.90 6.66 -16.05
C GLY A 212 -8.67 5.22 -15.64
N LEU A 213 -9.50 4.29 -16.12
CA LEU A 213 -9.36 2.85 -15.87
C LEU A 213 -8.07 2.31 -16.49
N ILE A 214 -7.73 2.69 -17.73
CA ILE A 214 -6.44 2.34 -18.36
C ILE A 214 -5.28 2.85 -17.51
N GLY A 215 -5.33 4.12 -17.08
CA GLY A 215 -4.30 4.71 -16.22
C GLY A 215 -4.13 3.94 -14.91
N PHE A 216 -5.24 3.61 -14.24
CA PHE A 216 -5.23 2.78 -13.04
C PHE A 216 -4.63 1.39 -13.29
N THR A 217 -5.09 0.69 -14.33
CA THR A 217 -4.59 -0.64 -14.73
C THR A 217 -3.08 -0.60 -14.98
N VAL A 218 -2.58 0.37 -15.74
CA VAL A 218 -1.15 0.49 -16.01
C VAL A 218 -0.37 0.75 -14.73
N VAL A 219 -0.82 1.68 -13.89
CA VAL A 219 -0.12 2.04 -12.64
C VAL A 219 -0.08 0.87 -11.65
N ILE A 220 -1.21 0.18 -11.43
CA ILE A 220 -1.23 -1.00 -10.54
C ILE A 220 -0.44 -2.17 -11.12
N SER A 221 -0.40 -2.30 -12.45
CA SER A 221 0.41 -3.35 -13.08
C SER A 221 1.90 -3.10 -12.95
N ILE A 222 2.34 -1.84 -13.10
CA ILE A 222 3.72 -1.44 -12.82
C ILE A 222 4.06 -1.75 -11.37
N PHE A 223 3.26 -1.25 -10.42
CA PHE A 223 3.48 -1.49 -9.00
C PHE A 223 3.59 -3.00 -8.68
N PHE A 224 2.64 -3.81 -9.13
CA PHE A 224 2.64 -5.25 -8.91
C PHE A 224 3.88 -5.93 -9.53
N ALA A 225 4.28 -5.52 -10.73
CA ALA A 225 5.45 -6.09 -11.40
C ALA A 225 6.75 -5.81 -10.63
N PHE A 226 6.89 -4.64 -10.01
CA PHE A 226 8.08 -4.28 -9.25
C PHE A 226 8.06 -4.77 -7.81
N ALA A 227 6.90 -4.76 -7.16
CA ALA A 227 6.77 -5.04 -5.73
C ALA A 227 6.44 -6.50 -5.39
N HIS A 228 5.76 -7.19 -6.32
CA HIS A 228 5.17 -8.49 -6.02
C HIS A 228 5.56 -9.59 -6.99
N LEU A 229 6.14 -9.31 -8.17
CA LEU A 229 6.69 -10.40 -8.97
C LEU A 229 8.07 -10.81 -8.43
N GLY A 230 8.22 -12.09 -8.16
CA GLY A 230 9.46 -12.67 -7.69
C GLY A 230 9.91 -13.86 -8.52
N PHE A 231 11.07 -14.38 -8.19
CA PHE A 231 11.65 -15.56 -8.78
C PHE A 231 11.63 -16.70 -7.77
N LYS A 232 11.28 -17.88 -8.26
CA LYS A 232 11.33 -19.12 -7.50
C LYS A 232 12.46 -19.98 -8.06
N PHE A 233 13.39 -20.37 -7.21
CA PHE A 233 14.47 -21.27 -7.62
C PHE A 233 14.86 -22.22 -6.48
N LYS A 234 15.54 -23.28 -6.88
CA LYS A 234 16.10 -24.28 -5.97
C LYS A 234 17.59 -24.03 -5.81
N LEU A 235 18.06 -24.03 -4.56
CA LEU A 235 19.48 -23.91 -4.28
C LEU A 235 20.20 -25.23 -4.59
N ASP A 236 19.57 -26.32 -4.17
CA ASP A 236 19.95 -27.70 -4.42
C ASP A 236 18.66 -28.56 -4.53
N ASN A 237 18.76 -29.89 -4.44
CA ASN A 237 17.58 -30.75 -4.46
C ASN A 237 16.71 -30.69 -3.20
N THR A 238 17.19 -30.01 -2.14
CA THR A 238 16.59 -30.03 -0.81
C THR A 238 16.06 -28.68 -0.34
N VAL A 239 16.41 -27.57 -0.99
CA VAL A 239 16.03 -26.20 -0.59
C VAL A 239 15.41 -25.43 -1.75
N GLU A 240 14.20 -24.91 -1.52
CA GLU A 240 13.46 -24.04 -2.42
C GLU A 240 13.15 -22.70 -1.75
N MET A 241 13.51 -21.60 -2.41
CA MET A 241 13.25 -20.23 -1.93
C MET A 241 12.58 -19.36 -2.99
N VAL A 242 12.08 -18.22 -2.55
CA VAL A 242 11.49 -17.17 -3.37
C VAL A 242 12.24 -15.87 -3.07
N SER A 243 12.59 -15.09 -4.10
CA SER A 243 13.34 -13.84 -3.96
C SER A 243 12.96 -12.83 -5.05
N HIS A 244 13.16 -11.54 -4.80
CA HIS A 244 13.11 -10.48 -5.81
C HIS A 244 14.23 -10.63 -6.85
N PHE A 245 15.26 -11.39 -6.55
CA PHE A 245 16.44 -11.58 -7.40
C PHE A 245 16.43 -12.96 -8.04
N THR A 246 16.88 -13.00 -9.29
CA THR A 246 17.23 -14.27 -9.95
C THR A 246 18.46 -14.88 -9.27
N GLN A 247 18.66 -16.20 -9.45
CA GLN A 247 19.83 -16.88 -8.91
C GLN A 247 21.15 -16.30 -9.44
N ASP A 248 21.18 -15.87 -10.71
CA ASP A 248 22.38 -15.28 -11.30
C ASP A 248 22.66 -13.87 -10.76
N GLN A 249 21.63 -13.07 -10.49
CA GLN A 249 21.80 -11.77 -9.82
C GLN A 249 22.37 -11.93 -8.40
N LEU A 250 21.90 -12.91 -7.63
CA LEU A 250 22.44 -13.18 -6.29
C LEU A 250 23.91 -13.63 -6.36
N ARG A 251 24.26 -14.47 -7.34
CA ARG A 251 25.66 -14.88 -7.57
C ARG A 251 26.54 -13.70 -7.96
N GLU A 252 26.04 -12.81 -8.81
CA GLU A 252 26.75 -11.58 -9.19
C GLU A 252 26.97 -10.68 -7.97
N ILE A 253 25.95 -10.54 -7.12
CA ILE A 253 26.04 -9.77 -5.88
C ILE A 253 27.13 -10.33 -4.96
N ASN A 254 27.15 -11.64 -4.74
CA ASN A 254 28.13 -12.28 -3.86
C ASN A 254 29.57 -12.18 -4.36
N ARG A 255 29.78 -12.13 -5.67
CA ARG A 255 31.12 -12.03 -6.27
C ARG A 255 31.69 -10.62 -6.26
N ASN A 256 30.88 -9.59 -6.01
CA ASN A 256 31.29 -8.21 -6.16
C ASN A 256 31.60 -7.55 -4.79
N PRO A 257 32.89 -7.34 -4.43
CA PRO A 257 33.26 -6.78 -3.13
C PRO A 257 32.76 -5.35 -2.90
N LEU A 258 32.55 -4.57 -3.98
CA LEU A 258 32.02 -3.21 -3.88
C LEU A 258 30.57 -3.20 -3.37
N ILE A 259 29.83 -4.29 -3.56
CA ILE A 259 28.45 -4.40 -3.07
C ILE A 259 28.43 -4.58 -1.55
N THR A 260 29.37 -5.32 -0.98
CA THR A 260 29.53 -5.44 0.49
C THR A 260 29.74 -4.07 1.14
N GLU A 261 30.61 -3.22 0.57
CA GLU A 261 30.82 -1.85 1.08
C GLU A 261 29.54 -1.00 1.01
N LYS A 262 28.81 -1.08 -0.11
CA LYS A 262 27.51 -0.41 -0.28
C LYS A 262 26.48 -0.89 0.74
N ILE A 263 26.43 -2.19 1.02
CA ILE A 263 25.55 -2.78 2.04
C ILE A 263 25.91 -2.26 3.44
N ILE A 264 27.20 -2.24 3.80
CA ILE A 264 27.65 -1.68 5.08
C ILE A 264 27.22 -0.21 5.22
N LYS A 265 27.46 0.60 4.17
CA LYS A 265 27.04 2.00 4.15
C LYS A 265 25.53 2.15 4.31
N TYR A 266 24.75 1.32 3.62
CA TYR A 266 23.29 1.29 3.74
C TYR A 266 22.86 0.95 5.16
N MET A 267 23.37 -0.13 5.74
CA MET A 267 23.00 -0.58 7.09
C MET A 267 23.32 0.45 8.19
N ASN A 268 24.35 1.26 7.98
CA ASN A 268 24.76 2.32 8.91
C ASN A 268 24.01 3.64 8.71
N SER A 269 23.28 3.79 7.61
CA SER A 269 22.57 5.04 7.30
C SER A 269 21.28 5.17 8.13
N LYS A 270 20.99 6.39 8.59
CA LYS A 270 19.84 6.72 9.46
C LYS A 270 18.80 7.63 8.79
N ASN A 271 18.82 7.76 7.46
CA ASN A 271 17.93 8.68 6.76
C ASN A 271 16.54 8.04 6.57
N ALA A 272 15.48 8.78 6.89
CA ALA A 272 14.11 8.33 6.67
C ALA A 272 13.78 8.10 5.19
N TRP A 273 14.50 8.76 4.28
CA TRP A 273 14.35 8.62 2.83
C TRP A 273 15.37 7.67 2.19
N ASN A 274 16.00 6.81 2.99
CA ASN A 274 16.85 5.77 2.41
C ASN A 274 16.01 4.88 1.48
N PRO A 275 16.44 4.69 0.23
CA PRO A 275 15.76 3.75 -0.66
C PRO A 275 15.91 2.34 -0.09
N GLU A 276 14.82 1.59 -0.06
CA GLU A 276 14.76 0.22 0.42
C GLU A 276 15.74 -0.65 -0.35
N ASN A 277 16.55 -1.41 0.39
CA ASN A 277 17.47 -2.39 -0.18
C ASN A 277 16.88 -3.79 0.02
N TYR A 278 16.12 -4.27 -0.96
CA TYR A 278 15.45 -5.57 -0.88
C TYR A 278 16.40 -6.74 -0.66
N TYR A 279 17.65 -6.66 -1.12
CA TYR A 279 18.64 -7.69 -0.82
C TYR A 279 18.92 -7.77 0.69
N VAL A 280 19.13 -6.63 1.34
CA VAL A 280 19.33 -6.56 2.79
C VAL A 280 18.07 -6.97 3.55
N SER A 281 16.89 -6.58 3.06
CA SER A 281 15.62 -6.90 3.73
C SER A 281 15.22 -8.37 3.60
N GLU A 282 15.45 -9.00 2.45
CA GLU A 282 15.30 -10.46 2.31
C GLU A 282 16.29 -11.19 3.20
N ALA A 283 17.57 -10.78 3.22
CA ALA A 283 18.57 -11.37 4.09
C ALA A 283 18.20 -11.26 5.59
N LYS A 284 17.70 -10.10 6.03
CA LYS A 284 17.15 -9.93 7.39
C LYS A 284 15.97 -10.86 7.65
N GLY A 285 15.10 -11.06 6.66
CA GLY A 285 13.99 -12.00 6.73
C GLY A 285 14.47 -13.44 6.97
N HIS A 286 15.46 -13.87 6.20
CA HIS A 286 16.10 -15.19 6.34
C HIS A 286 16.83 -15.34 7.68
N GLU A 287 17.56 -14.31 8.13
CA GLU A 287 18.18 -14.29 9.46
C GLU A 287 17.13 -14.43 10.58
N GLY A 288 16.03 -13.68 10.49
CA GLY A 288 14.93 -13.76 11.44
C GLY A 288 14.26 -15.13 11.45
N ALA A 289 14.03 -15.73 10.27
CA ALA A 289 13.48 -17.08 10.13
C ALA A 289 14.43 -18.13 10.73
N ARG A 290 15.72 -18.05 10.42
CA ARG A 290 16.79 -18.88 10.99
C ARG A 290 16.78 -18.85 12.51
N ASN A 291 16.88 -17.65 13.09
CA ASN A 291 16.99 -17.46 14.53
C ASN A 291 15.72 -17.95 15.23
N LYS A 292 14.54 -17.58 14.71
CA LYS A 292 13.25 -18.06 15.24
C LYS A 292 13.13 -19.58 15.21
N SER A 293 13.55 -20.23 14.12
CA SER A 293 13.56 -21.70 14.01
C SER A 293 14.53 -22.34 14.99
N TYR A 294 15.70 -21.74 15.20
CA TYR A 294 16.68 -22.21 16.18
C TYR A 294 16.11 -22.14 17.60
N ASP A 295 15.51 -21.00 17.97
CA ASP A 295 14.97 -20.76 19.31
C ASP A 295 13.84 -21.74 19.70
N ILE A 296 13.06 -22.21 18.72
CA ILE A 296 12.00 -23.22 18.94
C ILE A 296 12.50 -24.67 18.77
N GLY A 297 13.81 -24.89 18.65
CA GLY A 297 14.41 -26.22 18.49
C GLY A 297 14.23 -26.87 17.11
N ARG A 298 13.77 -26.13 16.10
CA ARG A 298 13.64 -26.58 14.71
C ARG A 298 14.96 -26.39 13.97
N LEU A 299 15.96 -27.15 14.39
CA LEU A 299 17.34 -27.06 13.89
C LEU A 299 17.45 -27.44 12.41
N ASP A 300 16.55 -28.31 11.93
CA ASP A 300 16.37 -28.61 10.51
C ASP A 300 16.08 -27.36 9.68
N PHE A 301 15.13 -26.54 10.12
CA PHE A 301 14.74 -25.31 9.41
C PHE A 301 15.81 -24.23 9.58
N ALA A 302 16.36 -24.09 10.78
CA ALA A 302 17.37 -23.09 11.07
C ALA A 302 18.62 -23.29 10.21
N TYR A 303 19.11 -24.52 10.07
CA TYR A 303 20.24 -24.83 9.22
C TYR A 303 19.97 -24.49 7.74
N ARG A 304 18.78 -24.82 7.22
CA ARG A 304 18.43 -24.53 5.81
C ARG A 304 18.31 -23.04 5.53
N GLU A 305 17.78 -22.26 6.47
CA GLU A 305 17.81 -20.80 6.36
C GLU A 305 19.24 -20.25 6.45
N ASN A 306 20.11 -20.85 7.27
CA ASN A 306 21.52 -20.50 7.30
C ASN A 306 22.23 -20.82 5.97
N GLU A 307 21.96 -21.97 5.37
CA GLU A 307 22.48 -22.37 4.05
C GLU A 307 22.07 -21.37 2.95
N ILE A 308 20.82 -20.88 2.99
CA ILE A 308 20.37 -19.80 2.10
C ILE A 308 21.19 -18.52 2.34
N LEU A 309 21.38 -18.11 3.59
CA LEU A 309 22.14 -16.90 3.92
C LEU A 309 23.59 -16.98 3.44
N GLU A 310 24.26 -18.10 3.67
CA GLU A 310 25.65 -18.29 3.27
C GLU A 310 25.80 -18.36 1.75
N THR A 311 24.84 -18.98 1.05
CA THR A 311 24.95 -19.18 -0.40
C THR A 311 24.47 -17.98 -1.21
N CYS A 312 23.43 -17.29 -0.74
CA CYS A 312 22.76 -16.23 -1.48
C CYS A 312 23.00 -14.84 -0.90
N TYR A 313 23.41 -14.73 0.37
CA TYR A 313 23.47 -13.45 1.10
C TYR A 313 24.78 -13.22 1.87
N GLU A 314 25.91 -13.78 1.41
CA GLU A 314 27.21 -13.69 2.09
C GLU A 314 27.65 -12.23 2.38
N PRO A 315 27.59 -11.27 1.43
CA PRO A 315 27.85 -9.85 1.70
C PRO A 315 27.07 -9.28 2.89
N TYR A 316 25.82 -9.72 3.08
CA TYR A 316 25.02 -9.28 4.22
C TYR A 316 25.56 -9.88 5.53
N LEU A 317 25.88 -11.17 5.56
CA LEU A 317 26.45 -11.82 6.75
C LEU A 317 27.78 -11.17 7.18
N ASN A 318 28.61 -10.81 6.20
CA ASN A 318 29.87 -10.09 6.44
C ASN A 318 29.62 -8.70 7.02
N ALA A 319 28.65 -7.96 6.48
CA ALA A 319 28.31 -6.62 6.94
C ALA A 319 27.66 -6.61 8.33
N SER A 320 26.76 -7.55 8.60
CA SER A 320 25.98 -7.65 9.85
C SER A 320 26.72 -8.38 10.96
N LYS A 321 27.76 -9.16 10.62
CA LYS A 321 28.44 -10.12 11.51
C LYS A 321 27.50 -11.21 12.05
N ALA A 322 26.43 -11.53 11.31
CA ALA A 322 25.42 -12.51 11.72
C ALA A 322 25.76 -13.96 11.35
N TRP A 323 27.05 -14.27 11.19
CA TRP A 323 27.52 -15.63 10.92
C TRP A 323 27.19 -16.57 12.08
N TRP A 324 26.85 -17.82 11.76
CA TRP A 324 26.84 -18.88 12.77
C TRP A 324 28.27 -19.31 13.07
N GLU A 325 28.55 -19.54 14.35
CA GLU A 325 29.80 -20.17 14.77
C GLU A 325 29.90 -21.58 14.16
N PRO A 326 31.10 -22.05 13.76
CA PRO A 326 31.28 -23.35 13.13
C PRO A 326 30.70 -24.51 13.96
N GLU A 327 30.87 -24.46 15.28
CA GLU A 327 30.37 -25.46 16.22
C GLU A 327 28.84 -25.55 16.20
N LYS A 328 28.17 -24.39 16.20
CA LYS A 328 26.71 -24.29 16.12
C LYS A 328 26.18 -24.87 14.81
N LYS A 329 26.86 -24.58 13.71
CA LYS A 329 26.50 -25.08 12.37
C LYS A 329 26.67 -26.59 12.29
N GLU A 330 27.80 -27.11 12.77
CA GLU A 330 28.10 -28.54 12.78
C GLU A 330 27.09 -29.33 13.63
N ALA A 331 26.75 -28.82 14.83
CA ALA A 331 25.73 -29.44 15.68
C ALA A 331 24.36 -29.53 14.99
N ALA A 332 23.97 -28.47 14.27
CA ALA A 332 22.74 -28.49 13.48
C ALA A 332 22.81 -29.46 12.29
N PHE A 333 23.96 -29.53 11.60
CA PHE A 333 24.18 -30.43 10.47
C PHE A 333 24.10 -31.91 10.87
N GLN A 334 24.75 -32.31 11.96
CA GLN A 334 24.76 -33.70 12.44
C GLN A 334 23.35 -34.23 12.73
N LEU A 335 22.47 -33.36 13.25
CA LEU A 335 21.08 -33.72 13.51
C LEU A 335 20.26 -33.88 12.22
N ILE A 336 20.60 -33.14 11.17
CA ILE A 336 19.91 -33.21 9.87
C ILE A 336 20.35 -34.41 9.05
N ASN A 337 21.63 -34.79 9.11
CA ASN A 337 22.16 -35.91 8.33
C ASN A 337 21.48 -37.25 8.68
N ASN A 338 20.93 -37.35 9.90
CA ASN A 338 20.17 -38.50 10.37
C ASN A 338 18.68 -38.48 9.94
N LEU A 339 18.20 -37.38 9.36
CA LEU A 339 16.81 -37.21 8.94
C LEU A 339 16.71 -37.39 7.42
N GLN A 340 15.73 -38.18 6.96
CA GLN A 340 15.33 -38.15 5.55
C GLN A 340 14.81 -36.75 5.21
N VAL A 341 15.63 -35.95 4.54
CA VAL A 341 15.32 -34.55 4.28
C VAL A 341 14.21 -34.44 3.25
N LYS A 342 13.02 -34.05 3.70
CA LYS A 342 11.96 -33.56 2.82
C LYS A 342 12.37 -32.21 2.26
N LEU A 343 11.98 -31.91 1.02
CA LEU A 343 12.20 -30.60 0.38
C LEU A 343 11.79 -29.46 1.33
N TYR A 344 12.78 -28.70 1.75
CA TYR A 344 12.63 -27.49 2.54
C TYR A 344 12.16 -26.33 1.66
N ARG A 345 11.25 -25.54 2.21
CA ARG A 345 10.56 -24.46 1.52
C ARG A 345 10.64 -23.23 2.41
N SER A 346 11.56 -22.31 2.09
CA SER A 346 11.77 -21.11 2.91
C SER A 346 10.49 -20.29 3.03
N PRO A 347 10.06 -19.88 4.24
CA PRO A 347 8.85 -19.07 4.42
C PRO A 347 9.05 -17.60 3.98
N VAL A 348 10.30 -17.15 3.81
CA VAL A 348 10.63 -15.76 3.49
C VAL A 348 10.22 -15.45 2.06
N GLY A 349 9.68 -14.24 1.85
CA GLY A 349 9.18 -13.77 0.55
C GLY A 349 7.86 -14.39 0.10
N ARG A 350 7.48 -15.59 0.54
CA ARG A 350 6.29 -16.32 0.02
C ARG A 350 4.95 -15.63 0.21
N GLN A 351 4.82 -14.76 1.21
CA GLN A 351 3.59 -14.02 1.48
C GLN A 351 3.47 -12.74 0.65
N ILE A 352 4.59 -12.24 0.13
CA ILE A 352 4.70 -10.95 -0.56
C ILE A 352 4.89 -11.16 -2.06
N LEU A 353 5.67 -12.17 -2.44
CA LEU A 353 6.09 -12.45 -3.79
C LEU A 353 5.23 -13.51 -4.46
N PHE A 354 4.72 -13.14 -5.62
CA PHE A 354 4.03 -13.98 -6.57
C PHE A 354 5.02 -14.53 -7.60
N THR A 355 5.13 -15.86 -7.65
CA THR A 355 6.07 -16.59 -8.53
C THR A 355 5.38 -17.50 -9.54
N GLY A 356 4.04 -17.47 -9.59
CA GLY A 356 3.23 -18.36 -10.42
C GLY A 356 3.10 -17.94 -11.88
N ILE A 357 3.58 -16.75 -12.25
CA ILE A 357 3.44 -16.20 -13.61
C ILE A 357 4.80 -15.67 -14.05
N ASP A 358 5.21 -16.04 -15.26
CA ASP A 358 6.38 -15.48 -15.92
C ASP A 358 6.17 -13.96 -16.17
N PRO A 359 7.15 -13.08 -15.86
CA PRO A 359 7.00 -11.65 -16.05
C PRO A 359 6.61 -11.21 -17.47
N ARG A 360 7.03 -11.95 -18.52
CA ARG A 360 6.66 -11.65 -19.91
C ARG A 360 5.19 -11.96 -20.16
N ILE A 361 4.72 -13.11 -19.67
CA ILE A 361 3.30 -13.49 -19.75
C ILE A 361 2.45 -12.47 -19.00
N TYR A 362 2.89 -12.03 -17.82
CA TYR A 362 2.22 -10.98 -17.06
C TYR A 362 2.00 -9.71 -17.91
N TRP A 363 3.06 -9.18 -18.53
CA TRP A 363 2.94 -7.97 -19.35
C TRP A 363 2.09 -8.15 -20.62
N ILE A 364 2.12 -9.34 -21.25
CA ILE A 364 1.23 -9.66 -22.37
C ILE A 364 -0.24 -9.56 -21.94
N VAL A 365 -0.58 -10.11 -20.77
CA VAL A 365 -1.93 -10.04 -20.20
C VAL A 365 -2.33 -8.58 -19.92
N VAL A 366 -1.44 -7.78 -19.37
CA VAL A 366 -1.68 -6.35 -19.11
C VAL A 366 -1.94 -5.57 -20.41
N VAL A 367 -1.12 -5.78 -21.44
CA VAL A 367 -1.31 -5.14 -22.76
C VAL A 367 -2.66 -5.52 -23.37
N PHE A 368 -3.02 -6.81 -23.31
CA PHE A 368 -4.31 -7.29 -23.79
C PHE A 368 -5.49 -6.66 -23.01
N LEU A 369 -5.38 -6.55 -21.69
CA LEU A 369 -6.39 -5.92 -20.84
C LEU A 369 -6.57 -4.44 -21.19
N VAL A 370 -5.48 -3.69 -21.35
CA VAL A 370 -5.50 -2.29 -21.78
C VAL A 370 -6.15 -2.15 -23.16
N PHE A 371 -5.77 -2.99 -24.12
CA PHE A 371 -6.37 -2.99 -25.45
C PHE A 371 -7.88 -3.29 -25.40
N ALA A 372 -8.31 -4.26 -24.61
CA ALA A 372 -9.72 -4.57 -24.42
C ALA A 372 -10.51 -3.37 -23.87
N ILE A 373 -9.96 -2.65 -22.87
CA ILE A 373 -10.60 -1.43 -22.33
C ILE A 373 -10.70 -0.33 -23.39
N THR A 374 -9.72 -0.20 -24.30
CA THR A 374 -9.79 0.81 -25.38
C THR A 374 -10.85 0.51 -26.46
N LYS A 375 -11.38 -0.71 -26.51
CA LYS A 375 -12.39 -1.14 -27.49
C LYS A 375 -13.82 -1.07 -26.97
N LEU A 376 -14.01 -0.85 -25.67
CA LEU A 376 -15.30 -0.50 -25.05
C LEU A 376 -15.68 0.95 -25.36
#